data_AF-S7RXA2-F1
#
_entry.id   AF-S7RXA2-F1
#
_cell.length_a   1.000
_cell.length_b   1.000
_cell.length_c   1.000
_cell.angle_alpha   90.00
_cell.angle_beta   90.00
_cell.angle_gamma   90.00
#
_symmetry.space_group_name_H-M   'P 1'
#
loop_
_entity.id
_entity.type
_entity.pdbx_description
1 polymer ?
#
loop_
_entity_poly.entity_id
_entity_poly.type
_entity_poly.pdbx_seq_one_letter_code
_entity_poly.pdbx_strand_id
1 'polypeptide(L)'
;MEMESYQAILIPSDGRPPSLVPLATSPVAITDPFSVQVTQTSRMPHPEVYMDYIAESLGSRAWQYHLVEALDGMNKKFDTPYIIFYPVISRDGMPFPVNKCVREIQGRLFREDAAWRGNLVVAKYAESSFTSMMNASMADFPLIKNYLMQHKSPLTPVSPAGVGTSRAC
;
A
#
# COMPACT_ATOMS: atom_id res chain seq x y z
N MET A 1 -0.45 21.12 -16.15
CA MET A 1 -1.01 20.29 -15.07
C MET A 1 0.18 19.74 -14.31
N GLU A 2 0.44 20.25 -13.12
CA GLU A 2 1.72 20.07 -12.41
C GLU A 2 1.74 18.74 -11.64
N MET A 3 2.63 17.83 -12.03
CA MET A 3 2.93 16.62 -11.28
C MET A 3 3.76 17.00 -10.06
N GLU A 4 3.19 16.82 -8.87
CA GLU A 4 3.93 16.95 -7.62
C GLU A 4 4.40 15.55 -7.20
N SER A 5 5.62 15.48 -6.69
CA SER A 5 6.18 14.24 -6.15
C SER A 5 6.51 14.39 -4.67
N TYR A 6 6.24 13.33 -3.90
CA TYR A 6 6.60 13.26 -2.48
C TYR A 6 7.53 12.08 -2.24
N GLN A 7 8.36 12.18 -1.19
CA GLN A 7 9.18 11.05 -0.79
C GLN A 7 8.32 9.96 -0.15
N ALA A 8 8.45 8.74 -0.65
CA ALA A 8 7.82 7.53 -0.12
C ALA A 8 8.90 6.48 0.18
N ILE A 9 8.62 5.54 1.08
CA ILE A 9 9.51 4.41 1.37
C ILE A 9 9.12 3.25 0.46
N LEU A 10 10.05 2.80 -0.38
CA LEU A 10 9.95 1.56 -1.13
C LEU A 10 10.49 0.41 -0.28
N ILE A 11 9.72 -0.67 -0.17
CA ILE A 11 10.14 -1.95 0.40
C ILE A 11 10.16 -2.99 -0.73
N PRO A 12 11.31 -3.22 -1.37
CA PRO A 12 11.43 -4.17 -2.47
C PRO A 12 11.12 -5.61 -2.03
N SER A 13 10.45 -6.37 -2.89
CA SER A 13 10.16 -7.78 -2.63
C SER A 13 11.36 -8.70 -2.80
N ASP A 14 12.36 -8.28 -3.58
CA ASP A 14 13.51 -9.09 -3.99
C ASP A 14 14.59 -9.27 -2.91
N GLY A 15 14.51 -8.53 -1.80
CA GLY A 15 15.44 -8.57 -0.67
C GLY A 15 16.43 -7.40 -0.63
N ARG A 16 16.35 -6.45 -1.57
CA ARG A 16 17.09 -5.19 -1.46
C ARG A 16 16.62 -4.40 -0.21
N PRO A 17 17.50 -3.57 0.38
CA PRO A 17 17.13 -2.76 1.53
C PRO A 17 16.06 -1.72 1.16
N PRO A 18 15.18 -1.35 2.10
CA PRO A 18 14.23 -0.26 1.90
C PRO A 18 14.92 1.06 1.58
N SER A 19 14.31 1.85 0.70
CA SER A 19 14.87 3.11 0.22
C SER A 19 13.79 4.18 0.02
N LEU A 20 14.20 5.45 -0.07
CA LEU A 20 13.29 6.53 -0.43
C LEU A 20 13.17 6.65 -1.95
N VAL A 21 11.94 6.86 -2.43
CA VAL A 21 11.61 7.04 -3.84
C VAL A 21 10.61 8.19 -4.02
N PRO A 22 10.65 8.92 -5.16
CA PRO A 22 9.69 9.98 -5.44
C PRO A 22 8.34 9.42 -5.95
N LEU A 23 7.31 9.46 -5.11
CA LEU A 23 5.94 9.09 -5.49
C LEU A 23 5.26 10.26 -6.22
N ALA A 24 5.08 10.10 -7.54
CA ALA A 24 4.37 11.06 -8.37
C ALA A 24 2.87 11.06 -8.11
N THR A 25 2.24 12.23 -8.29
CA THR A 25 0.83 12.44 -8.05
C THR A 25 0.19 13.25 -9.17
N SER A 26 -1.03 12.87 -9.57
CA SER A 26 -1.83 13.60 -10.55
C SER A 26 -3.01 14.31 -9.88
N PRO A 27 -3.39 15.52 -10.32
CA PRO A 27 -4.56 16.20 -9.78
C PRO A 27 -5.84 15.50 -10.24
N VAL A 28 -6.73 15.20 -9.29
CA VAL A 28 -8.07 14.70 -9.51
C VAL A 28 -9.03 15.87 -9.32
N ALA A 29 -9.73 16.24 -10.38
CA ALA A 29 -10.86 17.17 -10.28
C ALA A 29 -12.04 16.43 -9.65
N ILE A 30 -12.31 16.68 -8.38
CA ILE A 30 -13.57 16.27 -7.76
C ILE A 30 -14.60 17.35 -8.11
N THR A 31 -15.53 17.01 -9.00
CA THR A 31 -16.69 17.87 -9.28
C THR A 31 -17.72 17.59 -8.19
N ASP A 32 -17.88 18.52 -7.26
CA ASP A 32 -19.00 18.50 -6.33
C ASP A 32 -20.27 18.98 -7.07
N PRO A 33 -21.33 18.16 -7.16
CA PRO A 33 -22.55 18.53 -7.88
C PRO A 33 -23.33 19.68 -7.22
N PHE A 34 -22.97 20.12 -6.00
CA PHE A 34 -23.69 21.16 -5.26
C PHE A 34 -22.90 22.46 -5.03
N SER A 35 -21.65 22.56 -5.50
CA SER A 35 -20.83 23.77 -5.31
C SER A 35 -20.26 24.32 -6.62
N VAL A 36 -20.43 25.63 -6.82
CA VAL A 36 -19.96 26.37 -8.00
C VAL A 36 -18.43 26.58 -7.98
N GLN A 37 -17.76 26.16 -6.90
CA GLN A 37 -16.32 26.32 -6.71
C GLN A 37 -15.62 24.97 -6.55
N VAL A 38 -14.72 24.67 -7.50
CA VAL A 38 -13.74 23.59 -7.42
C VAL A 38 -12.80 23.89 -6.24
N THR A 39 -13.05 23.30 -5.07
CA THR A 39 -12.33 23.70 -3.84
C THR A 39 -11.36 22.66 -3.29
N GLN A 40 -11.34 21.42 -3.79
CA GLN A 40 -10.30 20.46 -3.39
C GLN A 40 -9.86 19.59 -4.57
N THR A 41 -8.66 19.86 -5.10
CA THR A 41 -7.95 18.93 -5.97
C THR A 41 -7.37 17.83 -5.09
N SER A 42 -8.10 16.71 -4.94
CA SER A 42 -7.51 15.49 -4.41
C SER A 42 -6.40 15.04 -5.35
N ARG A 43 -5.27 14.55 -4.85
CA ARG A 43 -4.15 14.10 -5.68
C ARG A 43 -4.10 12.57 -5.69
N MET A 44 -4.16 11.96 -6.88
CA MET A 44 -4.05 10.52 -7.05
C MET A 44 -2.57 10.13 -7.04
N PRO A 45 -2.11 9.29 -6.08
CA PRO A 45 -0.75 8.75 -6.11
C PRO A 45 -0.61 7.68 -7.20
N HIS A 46 0.60 7.53 -7.73
CA HIS A 46 0.94 6.52 -8.74
C HIS A 46 1.96 5.49 -8.20
N PRO A 47 1.60 4.65 -7.22
CA PRO A 47 2.52 3.67 -6.66
C PRO A 47 2.87 2.53 -7.63
N GLU A 48 2.06 2.32 -8.67
CA GLU A 48 2.25 1.28 -9.70
C GLU A 48 3.63 1.36 -10.38
N VAL A 49 4.23 2.56 -10.48
CA VAL A 49 5.56 2.77 -11.10
C VAL A 49 6.68 2.06 -10.35
N TYR A 50 6.45 1.65 -9.10
CA TYR A 50 7.40 0.91 -8.26
C TYR A 50 6.99 -0.53 -8.01
N MET A 51 5.87 -0.99 -8.60
CA MET A 51 5.35 -2.34 -8.41
C MET A 51 5.71 -3.21 -9.61
N ASP A 52 6.82 -3.92 -9.50
CA ASP A 52 7.28 -4.80 -10.57
C ASP A 52 6.19 -5.82 -10.96
N TYR A 53 5.98 -5.98 -12.27
CA TYR A 53 5.06 -6.97 -12.86
C TYR A 53 3.55 -6.68 -12.66
N ILE A 54 3.19 -5.49 -12.20
CA ILE A 54 1.79 -5.06 -12.07
C ILE A 54 1.09 -4.94 -13.44
N ALA A 55 -0.23 -5.18 -13.47
CA ALA A 55 -1.05 -4.95 -14.64
C ALA A 55 -1.29 -3.45 -14.89
N GLU A 56 -0.32 -2.77 -15.50
CA GLU A 56 -0.34 -1.32 -15.79
C GLU A 56 -1.61 -0.86 -16.54
N SER A 57 -2.17 -1.71 -17.42
CA SER A 57 -3.37 -1.39 -18.20
C SER A 57 -4.63 -1.19 -17.35
N LEU A 58 -4.63 -1.63 -16.09
CA LEU A 58 -5.75 -1.50 -15.16
C LEU A 58 -5.64 -0.27 -14.24
N GLY A 59 -4.55 0.49 -14.31
CA GLY A 59 -4.33 1.70 -13.51
C GLY A 59 -4.50 1.45 -12.01
N SER A 60 -5.27 2.30 -11.33
CA SER A 60 -5.52 2.21 -9.88
C SER A 60 -6.26 0.96 -9.41
N ARG A 61 -6.77 0.12 -10.33
CA ARG A 61 -7.38 -1.18 -9.98
C ARG A 61 -6.35 -2.28 -9.78
N ALA A 62 -5.10 -2.09 -10.23
CA ALA A 62 -4.06 -3.10 -10.18
C ALA A 62 -3.37 -3.19 -8.82
N TRP A 63 -3.58 -2.21 -7.95
CA TRP A 63 -3.05 -2.12 -6.59
C TRP A 63 -4.17 -1.78 -5.60
N GLN A 64 -3.90 -2.02 -4.32
CA GLN A 64 -4.73 -1.60 -3.21
C GLN A 64 -3.86 -0.88 -2.17
N TYR A 65 -4.51 -0.31 -1.16
CA TYR A 65 -3.83 0.40 -0.10
C TYR A 65 -4.33 -0.06 1.27
N HIS A 66 -3.48 0.10 2.27
CA HIS A 66 -3.79 -0.20 3.67
C HIS A 66 -3.39 0.98 4.55
N LEU A 67 -4.31 1.43 5.40
CA LEU A 67 -4.06 2.54 6.33
C LEU A 67 -3.34 2.05 7.59
N VAL A 68 -2.30 2.79 7.97
CA VAL A 68 -1.55 2.61 9.21
C VAL A 68 -1.78 3.85 10.06
N GLU A 69 -2.84 3.80 10.86
CA GLU A 69 -3.27 4.92 11.70
C GLU A 69 -2.74 4.83 13.13
N ALA A 70 -2.33 3.65 13.59
CA ALA A 70 -1.80 3.42 14.93
C ALA A 70 -0.93 2.15 14.95
N LEU A 71 -0.10 2.00 15.98
CA LEU A 71 0.56 0.73 16.33
C LEU A 71 -0.23 0.00 17.42
N ASP A 72 -0.02 -1.31 17.52
CA ASP A 72 -0.63 -2.10 18.60
C ASP A 72 -0.21 -1.55 19.96
N GLY A 73 -1.21 -1.32 20.84
CA GLY A 73 -1.00 -0.76 22.18
C GLY A 73 -1.00 0.77 22.26
N MET A 74 -1.18 1.50 21.14
CA MET A 74 -1.38 2.95 21.18
C MET A 74 -2.84 3.31 21.52
N ASN A 75 -3.01 4.29 22.42
CA ASN A 75 -4.33 4.82 22.80
C ASN A 75 -4.82 5.98 21.91
N LYS A 76 -3.97 6.45 21.00
CA LYS A 76 -4.25 7.52 20.03
C LYS A 76 -3.66 7.16 18.68
N LYS A 77 -4.31 7.62 17.61
CA LYS A 77 -3.78 7.52 16.25
C LYS A 77 -2.56 8.42 16.07
N PHE A 78 -1.76 8.14 15.06
CA PHE A 78 -0.71 9.05 14.58
C PHE A 78 -1.33 10.38 14.14
N ASP A 79 -0.66 11.48 14.47
CA ASP A 79 -1.02 12.79 13.92
C ASP A 79 -0.80 12.82 12.40
N THR A 80 0.19 12.05 11.91
CA THR A 80 0.50 11.89 10.49
C THR A 80 0.51 10.40 10.13
N PRO A 81 -0.63 9.83 9.69
CA PRO A 81 -0.74 8.41 9.39
C PRO A 81 0.04 8.02 8.13
N TYR A 82 0.23 6.71 7.95
CA TYR A 82 0.89 6.15 6.78
C TYR A 82 -0.08 5.31 5.94
N ILE A 83 0.24 5.18 4.66
CA ILE A 83 -0.47 4.31 3.73
C ILE A 83 0.51 3.37 3.09
N ILE A 84 0.22 2.07 3.14
CA ILE A 84 0.98 1.03 2.45
C ILE A 84 0.22 0.66 1.17
N PHE A 85 0.78 1.00 0.02
CA PHE A 85 0.31 0.52 -1.28
C PHE A 85 0.94 -0.83 -1.59
N TYR A 86 0.15 -1.76 -2.11
CA TYR A 86 0.59 -3.11 -2.48
C TYR A 86 -0.11 -3.58 -3.77
N PRO A 87 0.58 -4.37 -4.60
CA PRO A 87 0.02 -4.84 -5.85
C PRO A 87 -0.99 -5.98 -5.62
N VAL A 88 -2.03 -6.03 -6.44
CA VAL A 88 -3.10 -7.04 -6.34
C VAL A 88 -3.34 -7.80 -7.65
N ILE A 89 -3.12 -7.18 -8.81
CA ILE A 89 -3.26 -7.81 -10.12
C ILE A 89 -1.95 -7.72 -10.88
N SER A 90 -1.37 -8.87 -11.21
CA SER A 90 -0.18 -8.99 -12.06
C SER A 90 -0.54 -9.01 -13.53
N ARG A 91 0.46 -8.77 -14.38
CA ARG A 91 0.29 -8.71 -15.85
C ARG A 91 -0.26 -10.00 -16.46
N ASP A 92 0.04 -11.16 -15.87
CA ASP A 92 -0.32 -12.50 -16.37
C ASP A 92 -1.27 -13.28 -15.45
N GLY A 93 -1.68 -12.69 -14.32
CA GLY A 93 -2.50 -13.35 -13.30
C GLY A 93 -1.71 -14.23 -12.31
N MET A 94 -0.38 -14.31 -12.41
CA MET A 94 0.44 -15.04 -11.45
C MET A 94 0.56 -14.29 -10.11
N PRO A 95 0.61 -14.99 -8.97
CA PRO A 95 0.80 -14.34 -7.68
C PRO A 95 2.13 -13.58 -7.60
N PHE A 96 2.10 -12.39 -6.99
CA PHE A 96 3.34 -11.66 -6.70
C PHE A 96 4.24 -12.45 -5.73
N PRO A 97 5.58 -12.30 -5.83
CA PRO A 97 6.51 -12.96 -4.92
C PRO A 97 6.31 -12.48 -3.48
N VAL A 98 6.57 -13.34 -2.50
CA VAL A 98 6.59 -12.95 -1.08
C VAL A 98 7.65 -11.86 -0.89
N ASN A 99 7.26 -10.78 -0.20
CA ASN A 99 8.19 -9.72 0.13
C ASN A 99 9.21 -10.21 1.16
N LYS A 100 10.47 -10.41 0.71
CA LYS A 100 11.52 -10.99 1.55
C LYS A 100 11.86 -10.12 2.77
N CYS A 101 11.84 -8.79 2.61
CA CYS A 101 12.10 -7.87 3.71
C CYS A 101 11.01 -8.00 4.80
N VAL A 102 9.73 -8.04 4.42
CA VAL A 102 8.63 -8.22 5.38
C VAL A 102 8.68 -9.59 6.05
N ARG A 103 8.99 -10.65 5.29
CA ARG A 103 9.20 -11.99 5.83
C ARG A 103 10.30 -12.00 6.91
N GLU A 104 11.42 -11.31 6.67
CA GLU A 104 12.50 -11.18 7.64
C GLU A 104 12.10 -10.37 8.87
N ILE A 105 11.33 -9.29 8.68
CA ILE A 105 10.78 -8.48 9.78
C ILE A 105 9.86 -9.33 10.68
N GLN A 106 9.02 -10.17 10.09
CA GLN A 106 8.09 -11.03 10.83
C GLN A 106 8.80 -12.24 11.48
N GLY A 107 9.89 -12.73 10.87
CA GLY A 107 10.70 -13.81 11.41
C GLY A 107 9.86 -15.05 11.73
N ARG A 108 9.79 -15.43 13.01
CA ARG A 108 9.02 -16.61 13.47
C ARG A 108 7.51 -16.44 13.39
N LEU A 109 7.02 -15.20 13.32
CA LEU A 109 5.59 -14.88 13.18
C LEU A 109 5.13 -14.89 11.71
N PHE A 110 6.05 -15.09 10.77
CA PHE A 110 5.75 -15.13 9.34
C PHE A 110 4.78 -16.26 9.01
N ARG A 111 3.82 -15.93 8.15
CA ARG A 111 2.80 -16.84 7.63
C ARG A 111 2.63 -16.62 6.13
N GLU A 112 2.98 -17.62 5.33
CA GLU A 112 3.01 -17.49 3.87
C GLU A 112 1.61 -17.28 3.26
N ASP A 113 0.58 -17.85 3.87
CA ASP A 113 -0.83 -17.73 3.47
C ASP A 113 -1.38 -16.30 3.62
N ALA A 114 -0.75 -15.49 4.47
CA ALA A 114 -1.13 -14.10 4.73
C ALA A 114 0.05 -13.14 4.55
N ALA A 115 1.01 -13.53 3.70
CA ALA A 115 2.22 -12.78 3.47
C ALA A 115 1.96 -11.51 2.63
N TRP A 116 2.69 -10.45 2.95
CA TRP A 116 2.82 -9.31 2.05
C TRP A 116 3.59 -9.74 0.79
N ARG A 117 3.06 -9.38 -0.38
CA ARG A 117 3.59 -9.80 -1.68
C ARG A 117 3.85 -8.60 -2.57
N GLY A 118 4.86 -8.71 -3.43
CA GLY A 118 5.31 -7.64 -4.30
C GLY A 118 5.99 -6.49 -3.56
N ASN A 119 6.35 -5.47 -4.32
CA ASN A 119 6.97 -4.27 -3.77
C ASN A 119 5.91 -3.46 -3.02
N LEU A 120 6.23 -3.00 -1.82
CA LEU A 120 5.35 -2.12 -1.06
C LEU A 120 5.84 -0.68 -1.19
N VAL A 121 4.92 0.25 -1.37
CA VAL A 121 5.22 1.69 -1.39
C VAL A 121 4.51 2.33 -0.20
N VAL A 122 5.25 3.03 0.65
CA VAL A 122 4.71 3.61 1.88
C VAL A 122 4.78 5.12 1.81
N ALA A 123 3.63 5.77 1.84
CA ALA A 123 3.50 7.22 1.83
C ALA A 123 2.97 7.73 3.18
N LYS A 124 3.22 9.01 3.45
CA LYS A 124 2.81 9.71 4.67
C LYS A 124 1.82 10.80 4.33
N TYR A 125 0.81 11.00 5.18
CA TYR A 125 -0.25 11.98 4.95
C TYR A 125 -0.39 12.92 6.15
N ALA A 126 -0.74 14.18 5.88
CA ALA A 126 -0.87 15.23 6.90
C ALA A 126 -2.20 15.16 7.66
N GLU A 127 -3.25 14.65 7.02
CA GLU A 127 -4.61 14.61 7.57
C GLU A 127 -5.27 13.26 7.32
N SER A 128 -6.35 12.98 8.07
CA SER A 128 -7.21 11.81 7.85
C SER A 128 -7.92 11.79 6.50
N SER A 129 -7.92 12.93 5.79
CA SER A 129 -8.32 13.06 4.39
C SER A 129 -7.10 12.72 3.51
N PHE A 130 -7.27 11.77 2.59
CA PHE A 130 -6.24 11.31 1.62
C PHE A 130 -5.71 12.42 0.68
N THR A 131 -6.04 13.67 0.93
CA THR A 131 -5.85 14.82 0.05
C THR A 131 -4.52 15.54 0.27
N SER A 132 -3.81 15.30 1.38
CA SER A 132 -2.56 16.01 1.71
C SER A 132 -1.41 15.02 1.98
N MET A 133 -0.55 14.81 0.98
CA MET A 133 0.67 14.00 1.09
C MET A 133 1.82 14.78 1.71
N MET A 134 2.69 14.08 2.42
CA MET A 134 3.91 14.60 3.03
C MET A 134 5.12 13.76 2.63
N ASN A 135 6.30 14.38 2.64
CA ASN A 135 7.54 13.66 2.46
C ASN A 135 7.78 12.72 3.64
N ALA A 136 7.85 11.42 3.34
CA ALA A 136 8.41 10.43 4.25
C ALA A 136 9.93 10.55 4.30
N SER A 137 10.51 10.05 5.39
CA SER A 137 11.94 9.97 5.62
C SER A 137 12.31 8.54 6.05
N MET A 138 13.59 8.18 5.98
CA MET A 138 14.03 6.88 6.51
C MET A 138 13.86 6.77 8.04
N ALA A 139 13.64 7.88 8.75
CA ALA A 139 13.29 7.85 10.18
C ALA A 139 11.86 7.34 10.43
N ASP A 140 10.99 7.31 9.41
CA ASP A 140 9.66 6.72 9.51
C ASP A 140 9.70 5.18 9.37
N PHE A 141 10.75 4.63 8.75
CA PHE A 141 10.84 3.18 8.50
C PHE A 141 10.76 2.32 9.79
N PRO A 142 11.37 2.67 10.94
CA PRO A 142 11.18 1.94 12.18
C PRO A 142 9.72 1.80 12.62
N LEU A 143 8.86 2.82 12.39
CA LEU A 143 7.43 2.76 12.72
C LEU A 143 6.70 1.76 11.80
N ILE A 144 6.99 1.84 10.49
CA ILE A 144 6.45 0.91 9.50
C ILE A 144 6.91 -0.52 9.76
N LYS A 145 8.18 -0.70 10.12
CA LYS A 145 8.75 -1.99 10.49
C LYS A 145 8.03 -2.59 11.70
N ASN A 146 7.79 -1.78 12.74
CA ASN A 146 7.05 -2.23 13.93
C ASN A 146 5.63 -2.68 13.54
N TYR A 147 4.94 -1.87 12.74
CA TYR A 147 3.62 -2.24 12.21
C TYR A 147 3.64 -3.59 11.47
N LEU A 148 4.54 -3.75 10.49
CA LEU A 148 4.65 -4.96 9.66
C LEU A 148 5.06 -6.22 10.43
N MET A 149 5.70 -6.06 11.59
CA MET A 149 6.07 -7.17 12.48
C MET A 149 4.85 -7.89 13.04
N GLN A 150 3.75 -7.16 13.27
CA GLN A 150 2.51 -7.69 13.88
C GLN A 150 1.40 -7.89 12.85
N HIS A 151 1.42 -7.13 11.75
CA HIS A 151 0.32 -7.08 10.78
C HIS A 151 0.60 -7.90 9.53
N LYS A 152 -0.35 -8.79 9.21
CA LYS A 152 -0.39 -9.58 7.98
C LYS A 152 -0.90 -8.75 6.79
N SER A 153 -0.73 -9.27 5.58
CA SER A 153 -1.34 -8.66 4.40
C SER A 153 -2.87 -8.66 4.53
N PRO A 154 -3.55 -7.55 4.20
CA PRO A 154 -5.02 -7.50 4.19
C PRO A 154 -5.63 -8.32 3.04
N LEU A 155 -4.82 -8.78 2.08
CA LEU A 155 -5.27 -9.69 1.04
C LEU A 155 -5.70 -11.02 1.66
N THR A 156 -6.98 -11.34 1.56
CA THR A 156 -7.45 -12.69 1.82
C THR A 156 -6.80 -13.66 0.82
N PRO A 157 -6.25 -14.79 1.27
CA PRO A 157 -5.76 -15.81 0.35
C PRO A 157 -6.89 -16.18 -0.60
N VAL A 158 -6.63 -16.03 -1.90
CA VAL A 158 -7.52 -16.52 -2.94
C VAL A 158 -7.56 -18.03 -2.74
N SER A 159 -8.62 -18.53 -2.10
CA SER A 159 -8.85 -19.97 -2.07
C SER A 159 -8.93 -20.42 -3.53
N PRO A 160 -8.14 -21.41 -3.98
CA PRO A 160 -8.31 -21.95 -5.32
C PRO A 160 -9.75 -22.43 -5.42
N ALA A 161 -10.54 -21.78 -6.28
CA ALA A 161 -11.95 -22.09 -6.43
C ALA A 161 -12.13 -23.58 -6.79
N GLY A 162 -12.96 -24.27 -6.02
CA GLY A 162 -13.75 -25.41 -6.51
C GLY A 162 -13.19 -26.82 -6.25
N VAL A 163 -13.19 -27.27 -4.99
CA VAL A 163 -13.61 -28.65 -4.71
C VAL A 163 -14.94 -28.56 -3.99
N GLY A 164 -16.02 -28.72 -4.78
CA GLY A 164 -17.37 -28.87 -4.26
C GLY A 164 -17.42 -30.08 -3.35
N THR A 165 -17.34 -29.84 -2.04
CA THR A 165 -17.84 -30.81 -1.06
C THR A 165 -19.31 -30.51 -0.89
N SER A 166 -20.11 -31.20 -1.70
CA SER A 166 -21.53 -31.38 -1.41
C SER A 166 -21.63 -31.97 0.00
N ARG A 167 -22.11 -31.15 0.94
CA ARG A 167 -22.61 -31.58 2.25
C ARG A 167 -24.04 -31.08 2.37
N ALA A 168 -24.97 -31.98 2.11
CA ALA A 168 -26.31 -32.07 2.71
C ALA A 168 -26.88 -33.40 2.19
N CYS A 169 -26.96 -34.43 3.06
CA CYS A 169 -28.16 -34.83 3.80
C CYS A 169 -29.21 -35.46 2.87
#